data_AF-A0A089NN68-F1
#
_entry.id   AF-A0A089NN68-F1
#
_cell.length_a   1.000
_cell.length_b   1.000
_cell.length_c   1.000
_cell.angle_alpha   90.00
_cell.angle_beta   90.00
_cell.angle_gamma   90.00
#
_symmetry.space_group_name_H-M   'P 1'
#
loop_
_entity.id
_entity.type
_entity.pdbx_description
1 polymer ?
#
loop_
_entity_poly.entity_id
_entity_poly.type
_entity_poly.pdbx_seq_one_letter_code
_entity_poly.pdbx_strand_id
1 'polypeptide(L)'
;MSLDLTLIWAFLIATAVFLYVVMDGFDLGVGILFPAVRGKADRDLMVNTVAPVWDGNETWLILGGGGLFAVFPLAYATILPALYMPLILMLLALVFRGVAFEMRFRAATLRSQRAWDRSFSWGSYVATFCQGICLGALVQGIRVEGRAYAGGWWDWLTPFSVLTGIALVGGYGLLGACWLIWKTEGELQLRAYRLARQLGFVTLAAIAIVSAAMPILSDAFRARWLSWPNIALAAPVPALVAVLAWRFFVALERRAEVTPFLCALGLFLMSYIGLGISLWPMIVPPAISIWDAATHPSSQAFLLAGAVVLVPMILVYTAYVYWLFRGKVAAGAPGYH
;
A
#
# COMPACT_ATOMS: atom_id res chain seq x y z
N MET A 1 2.03 -33.69 11.65
CA MET A 1 1.32 -32.46 11.22
C MET A 1 1.66 -32.26 9.75
N SER A 2 0.69 -32.44 8.85
CA SER A 2 0.88 -32.12 7.43
C SER A 2 1.00 -30.61 7.27
N LEU A 3 1.97 -30.16 6.49
CA LEU A 3 2.18 -28.74 6.17
C LEU A 3 0.95 -28.21 5.40
N ASP A 4 0.27 -27.18 5.93
CA ASP A 4 -0.86 -26.54 5.21
C ASP A 4 -0.32 -25.58 4.14
N LEU A 5 -0.23 -26.08 2.91
CA LEU A 5 0.25 -25.33 1.75
C LEU A 5 -0.62 -24.11 1.46
N THR A 6 -1.93 -24.21 1.68
CA THR A 6 -2.89 -23.12 1.44
C THR A 6 -2.61 -21.97 2.39
N LEU A 7 -2.34 -22.27 3.66
CA LEU A 7 -1.97 -21.27 4.66
C LEU A 7 -0.66 -20.56 4.31
N ILE A 8 0.36 -21.31 3.89
CA ILE A 8 1.65 -20.76 3.47
C ILE A 8 1.46 -19.79 2.30
N TRP A 9 0.68 -20.19 1.30
CA TRP A 9 0.40 -19.36 0.15
C TRP A 9 -0.43 -18.13 0.48
N ALA A 10 -1.46 -18.26 1.33
CA ALA A 10 -2.22 -17.12 1.81
C ALA A 10 -1.31 -16.09 2.50
N PHE A 11 -0.37 -16.57 3.33
CA PHE A 11 0.61 -15.72 3.99
C PHE A 11 1.61 -15.09 3.01
N LEU A 12 2.10 -15.84 2.01
CA LEU A 12 3.00 -15.31 0.97
C LEU A 12 2.33 -14.21 0.15
N ILE A 13 1.08 -14.41 -0.28
CA ILE A 13 0.34 -13.39 -1.04
C ILE A 13 0.02 -12.19 -0.16
N ALA A 14 -0.43 -12.39 1.08
CA ALA A 14 -0.64 -11.29 2.02
C ALA A 14 0.64 -10.48 2.25
N THR A 15 1.78 -11.17 2.36
CA THR A 15 3.10 -10.52 2.47
C THR A 15 3.44 -9.74 1.19
N ALA A 16 3.21 -10.30 0.00
CA ALA A 16 3.45 -9.60 -1.26
C ALA A 16 2.59 -8.33 -1.39
N VAL A 17 1.29 -8.42 -1.05
CA VAL A 17 0.38 -7.27 -1.04
C VAL A 17 0.83 -6.22 -0.02
N PHE A 18 1.25 -6.64 1.18
CA PHE A 18 1.77 -5.72 2.19
C PHE A 18 3.05 -5.03 1.73
N LEU A 19 4.00 -5.77 1.14
CA LEU A 19 5.24 -5.22 0.58
C LEU A 19 4.94 -4.21 -0.52
N TYR A 20 4.01 -4.51 -1.43
CA TYR A 20 3.53 -3.54 -2.41
C TYR A 20 3.00 -2.27 -1.75
N VAL A 21 2.09 -2.41 -0.77
CA VAL A 21 1.47 -1.28 -0.05
C VAL A 21 2.52 -0.37 0.59
N VAL A 22 3.55 -0.92 1.24
CA VAL A 22 4.53 -0.09 1.96
C VAL A 22 5.65 0.41 1.06
N MET A 23 6.08 -0.37 0.07
CA MET A 23 7.19 -0.02 -0.81
C MET A 23 6.73 0.97 -1.88
N ASP A 24 5.68 0.64 -2.64
CA ASP A 24 5.13 1.57 -3.63
C ASP A 24 4.36 2.72 -2.95
N GLY A 25 3.91 2.53 -1.70
CA GLY A 25 3.19 3.55 -0.94
C GLY A 25 3.99 4.82 -0.68
N PHE A 26 5.30 4.74 -0.43
CA PHE A 26 6.12 5.96 -0.31
C PHE A 26 6.44 6.57 -1.68
N ASP A 27 6.56 5.76 -2.74
CA ASP A 27 6.77 6.26 -4.11
C ASP A 27 5.56 7.07 -4.60
N LEU A 28 4.37 6.48 -4.48
CA LEU A 28 3.09 7.17 -4.70
C LEU A 28 2.95 8.38 -3.76
N GLY A 29 3.41 8.24 -2.52
CA GLY A 29 3.49 9.33 -1.54
C GLY A 29 4.28 10.53 -2.05
N VAL A 30 5.46 10.33 -2.63
CA VAL A 30 6.26 11.40 -3.22
C VAL A 30 5.50 12.11 -4.35
N GLY A 31 4.77 11.37 -5.18
CA GLY A 31 3.90 11.94 -6.22
C GLY A 31 2.68 12.70 -5.70
N ILE A 32 2.10 12.25 -4.58
CA ILE A 32 1.04 12.94 -3.85
C ILE A 32 1.53 14.28 -3.27
N LEU A 33 2.77 14.33 -2.77
CA LEU A 33 3.34 15.56 -2.20
C LEU A 33 3.87 16.54 -3.25
N PHE A 34 4.01 16.08 -4.49
CA PHE A 34 4.60 16.84 -5.58
C PHE A 34 3.99 18.24 -5.81
N PRO A 35 2.66 18.45 -5.72
CA PRO A 35 2.05 19.78 -5.86
C PRO A 35 2.40 20.74 -4.71
N ALA A 36 2.72 20.21 -3.52
CA ALA A 36 3.07 21.01 -2.34
C ALA A 36 4.47 21.62 -2.45
N VAL A 37 5.30 21.16 -3.39
CA VAL A 37 6.65 21.64 -3.67
C VAL A 37 6.65 22.37 -5.01
N ARG A 38 7.18 23.60 -5.05
CA ARG A 38 7.15 24.47 -6.26
C ARG A 38 8.50 24.56 -6.99
N GLY A 39 9.62 24.43 -6.27
CA GLY A 39 10.96 24.55 -6.84
C GLY A 39 11.27 23.40 -7.79
N LYS A 40 11.81 23.71 -8.98
CA LYS A 40 12.21 22.68 -9.96
C LYS A 40 13.28 21.75 -9.38
N ALA A 41 14.31 22.32 -8.76
CA ALA A 41 15.39 21.57 -8.13
C ALA A 41 14.88 20.62 -7.05
N ASP A 42 13.97 21.10 -6.18
CA ASP A 42 13.35 20.26 -5.14
C ASP A 42 12.51 19.12 -5.74
N ARG A 43 11.77 19.39 -6.83
CA ARG A 43 10.97 18.38 -7.54
C ARG A 43 11.86 17.33 -8.22
N ASP A 44 12.95 17.76 -8.85
CA ASP A 44 13.95 16.86 -9.43
C ASP A 44 14.55 15.99 -8.32
N LEU A 45 14.88 16.59 -7.18
CA LEU A 45 15.40 15.89 -6.01
C LEU A 45 14.41 14.85 -5.46
N MET A 46 13.14 15.21 -5.31
CA MET A 46 12.07 14.29 -4.89
C MET A 46 12.01 13.05 -5.80
N VAL A 47 11.97 13.26 -7.12
CA VAL A 47 11.92 12.18 -8.12
C VAL A 47 13.17 11.29 -8.05
N ASN A 48 14.35 11.89 -7.93
CA ASN A 48 15.60 11.15 -7.84
C ASN A 48 15.70 10.28 -6.58
N THR A 49 14.96 10.59 -5.52
CA THR A 49 14.96 9.76 -4.30
C THR A 49 14.30 8.38 -4.48
N VAL A 50 13.42 8.23 -5.47
CA VAL A 50 12.62 7.02 -5.72
C VAL A 50 12.97 6.34 -7.05
N ALA A 51 13.61 7.06 -7.97
CA ALA A 51 13.99 6.56 -9.29
C ALA A 51 14.72 5.19 -9.31
N PRO A 52 15.61 4.86 -8.34
CA PRO A 52 16.30 3.57 -8.36
C PRO A 52 15.46 2.37 -7.88
N VAL A 53 14.32 2.60 -7.23
CA VAL A 53 13.56 1.54 -6.52
C VAL A 53 12.12 1.35 -7.00
N TRP A 54 11.50 2.37 -7.61
CA TRP A 54 10.06 2.36 -7.92
C TRP A 54 9.62 1.18 -8.81
N ASP A 55 10.37 0.87 -9.87
CA ASP A 55 10.03 -0.22 -10.79
C ASP A 55 10.06 -1.57 -10.07
N GLY A 56 11.08 -1.78 -9.22
CA GLY A 56 11.16 -2.96 -8.36
C GLY A 56 10.01 -3.06 -7.36
N ASN A 57 9.53 -1.92 -6.84
CA ASN A 57 8.43 -1.89 -5.87
C ASN A 57 7.10 -2.32 -6.51
N GLU A 58 6.84 -1.97 -7.77
CA GLU A 58 5.63 -2.38 -8.51
C GLU A 58 5.57 -3.91 -8.73
N THR A 59 6.70 -4.61 -8.76
CA THR A 59 6.72 -6.08 -9.00
C THR A 59 5.95 -6.87 -7.94
N TRP A 60 5.84 -6.35 -6.71
CA TRP A 60 5.08 -6.99 -5.64
C TRP A 60 3.57 -7.02 -5.92
N LEU A 61 3.04 -6.02 -6.64
CA LEU A 61 1.64 -6.04 -7.11
C LEU A 61 1.41 -7.19 -8.08
N ILE A 62 2.37 -7.43 -8.99
CA ILE A 62 2.31 -8.52 -9.97
C ILE A 62 2.34 -9.88 -9.25
N LEU A 63 3.21 -10.04 -8.25
CA LEU A 63 3.25 -11.26 -7.43
C LEU A 63 1.94 -11.46 -6.66
N GLY A 64 1.35 -10.40 -6.11
CA GLY A 64 0.06 -10.45 -5.43
C GLY A 64 -1.07 -10.91 -6.36
N GLY A 65 -1.25 -10.25 -7.51
CA GLY A 65 -2.30 -10.58 -8.48
C GLY A 65 -2.08 -11.93 -9.19
N GLY A 66 -0.84 -12.20 -9.63
CA GLY A 66 -0.46 -13.46 -10.27
C GLY A 66 -0.51 -14.65 -9.30
N GLY A 67 -0.12 -14.43 -8.04
CA GLY A 67 -0.25 -15.42 -6.97
C GLY A 67 -1.70 -15.78 -6.68
N LEU A 68 -2.60 -14.78 -6.65
CA LEU A 68 -4.04 -15.03 -6.53
C LEU A 68 -4.56 -15.88 -7.69
N PHE A 69 -4.17 -15.56 -8.93
CA PHE A 69 -4.55 -16.36 -10.09
C PHE A 69 -4.04 -17.80 -10.01
N ALA A 70 -2.78 -17.98 -9.64
CA ALA A 70 -2.12 -19.29 -9.63
C ALA A 70 -2.60 -20.20 -8.50
N VAL A 71 -2.88 -19.64 -7.31
CA VAL A 71 -3.17 -20.43 -6.10
C VAL A 71 -4.63 -20.33 -5.67
N PHE A 72 -5.28 -19.19 -5.87
CA PHE A 72 -6.65 -18.93 -5.45
C PHE A 72 -7.54 -18.49 -6.63
N PRO A 73 -7.67 -19.30 -7.70
CA PRO A 73 -8.32 -18.90 -8.94
C PRO A 73 -9.79 -18.50 -8.76
N LEU A 74 -10.50 -19.13 -7.82
CA LEU A 74 -11.86 -18.72 -7.48
C LEU A 74 -11.92 -17.31 -6.89
N ALA A 75 -10.99 -16.99 -5.99
CA ALA A 75 -10.89 -15.63 -5.44
C ALA A 75 -10.54 -14.64 -6.55
N TYR A 76 -9.58 -14.97 -7.41
CA TYR A 76 -9.21 -14.15 -8.55
C TYR A 76 -10.41 -13.88 -9.49
N ALA A 77 -11.14 -14.92 -9.88
CA ALA A 77 -12.30 -14.83 -10.76
C ALA A 77 -13.50 -14.09 -10.14
N THR A 78 -13.53 -13.93 -8.82
CA THR A 78 -14.60 -13.22 -8.11
C THR A 78 -14.22 -11.77 -7.80
N ILE A 79 -12.99 -11.54 -7.35
CA ILE A 79 -12.50 -10.21 -6.95
C ILE A 79 -12.30 -9.30 -8.17
N LEU A 80 -11.72 -9.81 -9.26
CA LEU A 80 -11.42 -8.98 -10.43
C LEU A 80 -12.68 -8.36 -11.06
N PRO A 81 -13.76 -9.11 -11.31
CA PRO A 81 -15.00 -8.52 -11.80
C PRO A 81 -15.61 -7.51 -10.82
N ALA A 82 -15.58 -7.81 -9.52
CA ALA A 82 -16.11 -6.92 -8.48
C ALA A 82 -15.36 -5.57 -8.42
N LEU A 83 -14.05 -5.61 -8.64
CA LEU A 83 -13.15 -4.46 -8.57
C LEU A 83 -12.65 -4.00 -9.94
N TYR A 84 -13.36 -4.36 -11.02
CA TYR A 84 -12.88 -4.16 -12.39
C TYR A 84 -12.55 -2.69 -12.66
N MET A 85 -13.49 -1.78 -12.36
CA MET A 85 -13.30 -0.35 -12.57
C MET A 85 -12.12 0.23 -11.77
N PRO A 86 -12.06 0.10 -10.43
CA PRO A 86 -10.95 0.67 -9.67
C PRO A 86 -9.60 0.04 -10.04
N LEU A 87 -9.53 -1.26 -10.35
CA LEU A 87 -8.28 -1.90 -10.78
C LEU A 87 -7.79 -1.37 -12.14
N ILE A 88 -8.68 -1.22 -13.13
CA ILE A 88 -8.30 -0.68 -14.44
C ILE A 88 -7.86 0.78 -14.32
N LEU A 89 -8.57 1.60 -13.54
CA LEU A 89 -8.17 2.99 -13.29
C LEU A 89 -6.80 3.07 -12.59
N MET A 90 -6.57 2.19 -11.61
CA MET A 90 -5.29 2.10 -10.92
C MET A 90 -4.15 1.73 -11.88
N LEU A 91 -4.33 0.70 -12.72
CA LEU A 91 -3.32 0.26 -13.68
C LEU A 91 -3.01 1.36 -14.71
N LEU A 92 -4.03 2.03 -15.25
CA LEU A 92 -3.82 3.16 -16.17
C LEU A 92 -3.05 4.30 -15.47
N ALA A 93 -3.40 4.61 -14.22
CA ALA A 93 -2.73 5.63 -13.44
C ALA A 93 -1.25 5.30 -13.16
N LEU A 94 -0.93 4.02 -12.87
CA LEU A 94 0.44 3.53 -12.71
C LEU A 94 1.23 3.63 -14.02
N VAL A 95 0.62 3.27 -15.17
CA VAL A 95 1.25 3.45 -16.49
C VAL A 95 1.58 4.92 -16.75
N PHE A 96 0.62 5.83 -16.52
CA PHE A 96 0.87 7.27 -16.68
C PHE A 96 1.96 7.79 -15.73
N ARG A 97 2.04 7.25 -14.51
CA ARG A 97 3.10 7.58 -13.54
C ARG A 97 4.47 7.17 -14.07
N GLY A 98 4.63 5.91 -14.50
CA GLY A 98 5.90 5.39 -15.03
C GLY A 98 6.38 6.15 -16.27
N VAL A 99 5.46 6.42 -17.20
CA VAL A 99 5.79 7.24 -18.40
C VAL A 99 6.17 8.68 -18.00
N ALA A 100 5.48 9.27 -17.03
CA ALA A 100 5.78 10.62 -16.56
C ALA A 100 7.17 10.71 -15.92
N PHE A 101 7.63 9.68 -15.18
CA PHE A 101 8.99 9.63 -14.65
C PHE A 101 10.05 9.77 -15.75
N GLU A 102 9.98 8.91 -16.77
CA GLU A 102 10.97 8.84 -17.85
C GLU A 102 10.90 10.09 -18.77
N MET A 103 9.68 10.50 -19.14
CA MET A 103 9.49 11.58 -20.12
C MET A 103 9.74 12.97 -19.53
N ARG A 104 9.65 13.12 -18.21
CA ARG A 104 9.90 14.39 -17.53
C ARG A 104 11.35 14.87 -17.69
N PHE A 105 12.32 13.95 -17.69
CA PHE A 105 13.73 14.29 -17.91
C PHE A 105 14.04 14.62 -19.37
N ARG A 106 13.24 14.08 -20.30
CA ARG A 106 13.36 14.32 -21.75
C ARG A 106 12.61 15.56 -22.23
N ALA A 107 11.83 16.20 -21.37
CA ALA A 107 10.97 17.33 -21.74
C ALA A 107 11.78 18.61 -22.03
N ALA A 108 11.83 19.01 -23.31
CA ALA A 108 12.56 20.20 -23.75
C ALA A 108 11.89 21.54 -23.40
N THR A 109 10.58 21.54 -23.09
CA THR A 109 9.82 22.77 -22.82
C THR A 109 9.20 22.77 -21.42
N LEU A 110 9.12 23.96 -20.79
CA LEU A 110 8.49 24.14 -19.48
C LEU A 110 7.01 23.71 -19.46
N ARG A 111 6.28 23.87 -20.58
CA ARG A 111 4.87 23.45 -20.69
C ARG A 111 4.76 21.92 -20.66
N SER A 112 5.62 21.23 -21.40
CA SER A 112 5.67 19.76 -21.39
C SER A 112 6.09 19.24 -20.02
N GLN A 113 7.11 19.83 -19.39
CA GLN A 113 7.52 19.45 -18.04
C GLN A 113 6.39 19.62 -17.01
N ARG A 114 5.63 20.73 -17.08
CA ARG A 114 4.44 20.93 -16.21
C ARG A 114 3.32 19.92 -16.48
N ALA A 115 3.17 19.45 -17.72
CA ALA A 115 2.19 18.41 -18.04
C ALA A 115 2.61 17.08 -17.40
N TRP A 116 3.90 16.69 -17.52
CA TRP A 116 4.43 15.48 -16.89
C TRP A 116 4.41 15.55 -15.35
N ASP A 117 4.74 16.71 -14.78
CA ASP A 117 4.60 16.97 -13.33
C ASP A 117 3.16 16.71 -12.83
N ARG A 118 2.16 17.13 -13.62
CA ARG A 118 0.74 16.89 -13.30
C ARG A 118 0.36 15.44 -13.51
N SER A 119 0.82 14.80 -14.58
CA SER A 119 0.57 13.38 -14.83
C SER A 119 1.16 12.49 -13.73
N PHE A 120 2.37 12.81 -13.26
CA PHE A 120 3.01 12.13 -12.15
C PHE A 120 2.18 12.23 -10.87
N SER A 121 1.72 13.44 -10.55
CA SER A 121 0.94 13.68 -9.34
C SER A 121 -0.46 13.06 -9.42
N TRP A 122 -1.21 13.29 -10.50
CA TRP A 122 -2.55 12.72 -10.69
C TRP A 122 -2.52 11.20 -10.81
N GLY A 123 -1.53 10.63 -11.51
CA GLY A 123 -1.32 9.18 -11.54
C GLY A 123 -1.15 8.61 -10.14
N SER A 124 -0.36 9.28 -9.29
CA SER A 124 -0.16 8.87 -7.91
C SER A 124 -1.43 8.99 -7.05
N TYR A 125 -2.19 10.08 -7.19
CA TYR A 125 -3.47 10.25 -6.49
C TYR A 125 -4.50 9.20 -6.90
N VAL A 126 -4.69 8.99 -8.21
CA VAL A 126 -5.71 8.07 -8.74
C VAL A 126 -5.35 6.63 -8.39
N ALA A 127 -4.10 6.21 -8.57
CA ALA A 127 -3.66 4.86 -8.21
C ALA A 127 -3.89 4.58 -6.72
N THR A 128 -3.46 5.50 -5.84
CA THR A 128 -3.64 5.37 -4.40
C THR A 128 -5.12 5.35 -3.99
N PHE A 129 -5.92 6.25 -4.55
CA PHE A 129 -7.34 6.34 -4.24
C PHE A 129 -8.09 5.07 -4.66
N CYS A 130 -7.81 4.56 -5.87
CA CYS A 130 -8.37 3.31 -6.36
C CYS A 130 -7.92 2.10 -5.52
N GLN A 131 -6.67 2.06 -5.08
CA GLN A 131 -6.18 1.01 -4.18
C GLN A 131 -6.93 1.01 -2.84
N GLY A 132 -7.19 2.19 -2.26
CA GLY A 132 -7.99 2.31 -1.04
C GLY A 132 -9.45 1.94 -1.25
N ILE A 133 -10.04 2.27 -2.41
CA ILE A 133 -11.38 1.80 -2.81
C ILE A 133 -11.44 0.28 -2.89
N CYS A 134 -10.46 -0.36 -3.55
CA CYS A 134 -10.38 -1.82 -3.67
C CYS A 134 -10.41 -2.49 -2.29
N LEU A 135 -9.63 -1.96 -1.35
CA LEU A 135 -9.59 -2.47 0.02
C LEU A 135 -10.94 -2.26 0.73
N GLY A 136 -11.53 -1.08 0.63
CA GLY A 136 -12.81 -0.78 1.27
C GLY A 136 -13.96 -1.62 0.74
N ALA A 137 -14.03 -1.80 -0.59
CA ALA A 137 -15.02 -2.65 -1.23
C ALA A 137 -14.85 -4.13 -0.81
N LEU A 138 -13.61 -4.63 -0.71
CA LEU A 138 -13.36 -5.98 -0.21
C LEU A 138 -13.82 -6.16 1.25
N VAL A 139 -13.57 -5.16 2.10
CA VAL A 139 -13.97 -5.18 3.52
C VAL A 139 -15.49 -5.13 3.69
N GLN A 140 -16.19 -4.37 2.86
CA GLN A 140 -17.66 -4.36 2.87
C GLN A 140 -18.28 -5.69 2.44
N GLY A 141 -17.51 -6.47 1.70
CA GLY A 141 -17.90 -7.77 1.21
C GLY A 141 -18.35 -7.72 -0.25
N ILE A 142 -18.07 -8.81 -0.95
CA ILE A 142 -18.40 -8.98 -2.36
C ILE A 142 -19.60 -9.91 -2.46
N ARG A 143 -20.62 -9.50 -3.23
CA ARG A 143 -21.79 -10.35 -3.48
C ARG A 143 -21.41 -11.49 -4.43
N VAL A 144 -21.66 -12.71 -3.98
CA VAL A 144 -21.32 -13.93 -4.71
C VAL A 144 -22.58 -14.78 -4.84
N GLU A 145 -22.85 -15.27 -6.04
CA GLU A 145 -23.88 -16.29 -6.29
C GLU A 145 -23.22 -17.51 -6.94
N GLY A 146 -23.40 -18.68 -6.32
CA GLY A 146 -22.66 -19.90 -6.69
C GLY A 146 -21.14 -19.72 -6.49
N ARG A 147 -20.41 -19.52 -7.59
CA ARG A 147 -18.94 -19.37 -7.62
C ARG A 147 -18.50 -18.13 -8.41
N ALA A 148 -19.40 -17.18 -8.62
CA ALA A 148 -19.16 -16.00 -9.43
C ALA A 148 -19.62 -14.72 -8.74
N TYR A 149 -19.03 -13.61 -9.16
CA TYR A 149 -19.50 -12.28 -8.77
C TYR A 149 -20.93 -12.05 -9.25
N ALA A 150 -21.79 -11.60 -8.34
CA ALA A 150 -23.21 -11.36 -8.60
C ALA A 150 -23.65 -9.93 -8.21
N GLY A 151 -22.70 -9.05 -7.93
CA GLY A 151 -22.97 -7.65 -7.60
C GLY A 151 -23.21 -6.77 -8.83
N GLY A 152 -23.67 -5.55 -8.57
CA GLY A 152 -23.85 -4.53 -9.59
C GLY A 152 -22.54 -3.88 -10.05
N TRP A 153 -22.61 -3.10 -11.13
CA TRP A 153 -21.45 -2.38 -11.66
C TRP A 153 -20.87 -1.35 -10.68
N TRP A 154 -21.69 -0.80 -9.78
CA TRP A 154 -21.32 0.28 -8.86
C TRP A 154 -21.09 -0.18 -7.42
N ASP A 155 -21.15 -1.48 -7.13
CA ASP A 155 -21.06 -1.99 -5.75
C ASP A 155 -19.69 -1.71 -5.10
N TRP A 156 -18.65 -1.47 -5.90
CA TRP A 156 -17.33 -1.02 -5.42
C TRP A 156 -17.31 0.43 -4.92
N LEU A 157 -18.29 1.26 -5.33
CA LEU A 157 -18.35 2.69 -5.00
C LEU A 157 -19.38 2.95 -3.91
N THR A 158 -18.89 3.01 -2.67
CA THR A 158 -19.71 3.25 -1.49
C THR A 158 -19.08 4.35 -0.63
N PRO A 159 -19.81 4.93 0.34
CA PRO A 159 -19.23 5.93 1.23
C PRO A 159 -18.01 5.41 2.00
N PHE A 160 -18.01 4.14 2.40
CA PHE A 160 -16.89 3.55 3.12
C PHE A 160 -15.71 3.22 2.19
N SER A 161 -15.93 2.75 0.95
CA SER A 161 -14.82 2.54 0.01
C SER A 161 -14.17 3.87 -0.43
N VAL A 162 -14.97 4.94 -0.56
CA VAL A 162 -14.45 6.29 -0.78
C VAL A 162 -13.65 6.77 0.42
N LEU A 163 -14.15 6.55 1.65
CA LEU A 163 -13.44 6.88 2.88
C LEU A 163 -12.07 6.18 2.94
N THR A 164 -12.00 4.89 2.63
CA THR A 164 -10.73 4.14 2.61
C THR A 164 -9.80 4.61 1.50
N GLY A 165 -10.35 5.01 0.34
CA GLY A 165 -9.62 5.70 -0.72
C GLY A 165 -8.93 6.99 -0.24
N ILE A 166 -9.70 7.88 0.40
CA ILE A 166 -9.18 9.15 0.96
C ILE A 166 -8.16 8.88 2.07
N ALA A 167 -8.46 7.92 2.96
CA ALA A 167 -7.58 7.50 4.04
C ALA A 167 -6.21 7.07 3.51
N LEU A 168 -6.19 6.26 2.44
CA LEU A 168 -4.95 5.76 1.86
C LEU A 168 -4.15 6.87 1.18
N VAL A 169 -4.79 7.85 0.53
CA VAL A 169 -4.09 9.03 -0.02
C VAL A 169 -3.36 9.81 1.08
N GLY A 170 -4.00 10.02 2.23
CA GLY A 170 -3.35 10.64 3.39
C GLY A 170 -2.20 9.79 3.94
N GLY A 171 -2.41 8.48 4.06
CA GLY A 171 -1.41 7.52 4.54
C GLY A 171 -0.17 7.42 3.65
N TYR A 172 -0.33 7.32 2.32
CA TYR A 172 0.80 7.31 1.40
C TYR A 172 1.48 8.66 1.33
N GLY A 173 0.74 9.76 1.41
CA GLY A 173 1.33 11.08 1.62
C GLY A 173 2.25 11.12 2.85
N LEU A 174 1.83 10.51 3.98
CA LEU A 174 2.68 10.37 5.17
C LEU A 174 3.94 9.55 4.90
N LEU A 175 3.81 8.39 4.26
CA LEU A 175 4.96 7.55 3.88
C LEU A 175 5.96 8.31 2.99
N GLY A 176 5.45 9.03 1.97
CA GLY A 176 6.26 9.88 1.11
C GLY A 176 6.95 11.02 1.88
N ALA A 177 6.26 11.66 2.83
CA ALA A 177 6.86 12.73 3.63
C ALA A 177 8.00 12.19 4.51
N CYS A 178 7.80 11.03 5.14
CA CYS A 178 8.81 10.37 5.95
C CYS A 178 9.99 9.85 5.11
N TRP A 179 9.73 9.36 3.91
CA TRP A 179 10.78 8.99 2.95
C TRP A 179 11.64 10.21 2.58
N LEU A 180 11.01 11.34 2.25
CA LEU A 180 11.75 12.58 1.95
C LEU A 180 12.56 13.09 3.15
N ILE A 181 12.03 12.98 4.38
CA ILE A 181 12.81 13.30 5.60
C ILE A 181 14.10 12.48 5.67
N TRP A 182 14.02 11.18 5.36
CA TRP A 182 15.16 10.29 5.41
C TRP A 182 16.15 10.53 4.25
N LYS A 183 15.65 10.81 3.03
CA LYS A 183 16.46 10.83 1.81
C LYS A 183 16.96 12.21 1.38
N THR A 184 16.49 13.29 1.99
CA THR A 184 16.81 14.67 1.59
C THR A 184 17.38 15.48 2.76
N GLU A 185 17.93 16.65 2.44
CA GLU A 185 18.48 17.61 3.42
C GLU A 185 17.99 19.04 3.11
N GLY A 186 18.27 19.96 4.04
CA GLY A 186 18.00 21.39 3.84
C GLY A 186 16.51 21.76 3.85
N GLU A 187 16.12 22.72 3.02
CA GLU A 187 14.77 23.30 3.03
C GLU A 187 13.67 22.27 2.69
N LEU A 188 13.96 21.36 1.75
CA LEU A 188 13.02 20.29 1.36
C LEU A 188 12.76 19.35 2.54
N GLN A 189 13.81 18.96 3.27
CA GLN A 189 13.69 18.11 4.46
C GLN A 189 12.86 18.79 5.56
N LEU A 190 13.11 20.09 5.83
CA LEU A 190 12.33 20.86 6.80
C LEU A 190 10.85 20.99 6.41
N ARG A 191 10.56 21.08 5.11
CA ARG A 191 9.19 21.05 4.60
C ARG A 191 8.55 19.68 4.77
N ALA A 192 9.30 18.62 4.51
CA ALA A 192 8.85 17.25 4.71
C ALA A 192 8.49 16.96 6.18
N TYR A 193 9.25 17.48 7.16
CA TYR A 193 8.87 17.42 8.58
C TYR A 193 7.50 18.06 8.88
N ARG A 194 7.20 19.23 8.29
CA ARG A 194 5.90 19.90 8.46
C ARG A 194 4.76 19.10 7.84
N LEU A 195 4.97 18.59 6.63
CA LEU A 195 4.01 17.74 5.93
C LEU A 195 3.76 16.43 6.69
N ALA A 196 4.82 15.77 7.17
CA ALA A 196 4.72 14.54 7.96
C ALA A 196 3.92 14.76 9.25
N ARG A 197 4.06 15.91 9.92
CA ARG A 197 3.25 16.21 11.12
C ARG A 197 1.77 16.33 10.78
N GLN A 198 1.42 17.08 9.72
CA GLN A 198 0.04 17.25 9.29
C GLN A 198 -0.57 15.93 8.83
N LEU A 199 0.13 15.19 7.98
CA LEU A 199 -0.31 13.91 7.45
C LEU A 199 -0.34 12.83 8.53
N GLY A 200 0.51 12.90 9.55
CA GLY A 200 0.44 12.05 10.72
C GLY A 200 -0.90 12.17 11.45
N PHE A 201 -1.40 13.39 11.67
CA PHE A 201 -2.74 13.59 12.23
C PHE A 201 -3.84 13.08 11.30
N VAL A 202 -3.72 13.33 9.98
CA VAL A 202 -4.70 12.84 8.99
C VAL A 202 -4.75 11.31 8.98
N THR A 203 -3.60 10.63 8.96
CA THR A 203 -3.53 9.16 8.96
C THR A 203 -4.07 8.58 10.26
N LEU A 204 -3.77 9.15 11.42
CA LEU A 204 -4.31 8.67 12.70
C LEU A 204 -5.82 8.88 12.80
N ALA A 205 -6.33 10.02 12.33
CA ALA A 205 -7.76 10.25 12.24
C ALA A 205 -8.42 9.23 11.30
N ALA A 206 -7.82 8.96 10.13
CA ALA A 206 -8.31 7.97 9.21
C ALA A 206 -8.32 6.55 9.80
N ILE A 207 -7.25 6.14 10.48
CA ILE A 207 -7.18 4.86 11.22
C ILE A 207 -8.31 4.78 12.24
N ALA A 208 -8.52 5.84 13.04
CA ALA A 208 -9.57 5.87 14.05
C ALA A 208 -10.97 5.77 13.43
N ILE A 209 -11.25 6.54 12.39
CA ILE A 209 -12.56 6.57 11.71
C ILE A 209 -12.85 5.21 11.06
N VAL A 210 -11.90 4.64 10.31
CA VAL A 210 -12.08 3.33 9.67
C VAL A 210 -12.25 2.24 10.73
N SER A 211 -11.44 2.24 11.78
CA SER A 211 -11.54 1.26 12.88
C SER A 211 -12.88 1.35 13.61
N ALA A 212 -13.41 2.56 13.81
CA ALA A 212 -14.73 2.75 14.40
C ALA A 212 -15.88 2.32 13.47
N ALA A 213 -15.70 2.44 12.15
CA ALA A 213 -16.68 2.01 11.16
C ALA A 213 -16.75 0.47 11.05
N MET A 214 -15.64 -0.26 11.22
CA MET A 214 -15.62 -1.72 11.01
C MET A 214 -16.67 -2.50 11.85
N PRO A 215 -16.81 -2.29 13.18
CA PRO A 215 -17.84 -2.97 13.98
C PRO A 215 -19.29 -2.57 13.65
N ILE A 216 -19.49 -1.49 12.88
CA ILE A 216 -20.80 -1.04 12.41
C ILE A 216 -21.14 -1.74 11.10
N LEU A 217 -20.15 -2.01 10.25
CA LEU A 217 -20.33 -2.66 8.95
C LEU A 217 -20.76 -4.13 9.06
N SER A 218 -20.31 -4.85 10.09
CA SER A 218 -20.64 -6.27 10.26
C SER A 218 -20.60 -6.70 11.72
N ASP A 219 -21.60 -7.48 12.14
CA ASP A 219 -21.60 -8.12 13.45
C ASP A 219 -20.44 -9.12 13.61
N ALA A 220 -19.96 -9.72 12.51
CA ALA A 220 -18.79 -10.59 12.54
C ALA A 220 -17.52 -9.82 12.91
N PHE A 221 -17.34 -8.61 12.35
CA PHE A 221 -16.23 -7.73 12.73
C PHE A 221 -16.37 -7.27 14.18
N ARG A 222 -17.59 -6.89 14.59
CA ARG A 222 -17.86 -6.53 15.99
C ARG A 222 -17.48 -7.65 16.95
N ALA A 223 -17.89 -8.88 16.67
CA ALA A 223 -17.57 -10.04 17.49
C ALA A 223 -16.06 -10.32 17.54
N ARG A 224 -15.34 -10.17 16.42
CA ARG A 224 -13.88 -10.35 16.39
C ARG A 224 -13.11 -9.34 17.23
N TRP A 225 -13.61 -8.12 17.38
CA TRP A 225 -12.89 -7.05 18.07
C TRP A 225 -13.36 -6.79 19.49
N LEU A 226 -14.66 -6.96 19.76
CA LEU A 226 -15.27 -6.49 21.02
C LEU A 226 -15.80 -7.63 21.89
N SER A 227 -15.92 -8.86 21.39
CA SER A 227 -16.38 -9.97 22.23
C SER A 227 -15.26 -10.50 23.12
N TRP A 228 -15.64 -11.09 24.25
CA TRP A 228 -14.72 -11.84 25.09
C TRP A 228 -14.56 -13.28 24.57
N PRO A 229 -13.34 -13.85 24.47
CA PRO A 229 -12.04 -13.29 24.86
C PRO A 229 -11.29 -12.52 23.75
N ASN A 230 -11.89 -12.40 22.56
CA ASN A 230 -11.22 -11.82 21.38
C ASN A 230 -10.69 -10.39 21.59
N ILE A 231 -11.39 -9.58 22.38
CA ILE A 231 -10.95 -8.22 22.73
C ILE A 231 -9.56 -8.21 23.38
N ALA A 232 -9.26 -9.19 24.25
CA ALA A 232 -7.95 -9.28 24.90
C ALA A 232 -6.85 -9.68 23.90
N LEU A 233 -7.19 -10.54 22.93
CA LEU A 233 -6.28 -10.96 21.86
C LEU A 233 -6.04 -9.85 20.83
N ALA A 234 -7.05 -9.02 20.57
CA ALA A 234 -6.98 -7.91 19.61
C ALA A 234 -6.40 -6.62 20.22
N ALA A 235 -6.49 -6.42 21.54
CA ALA A 235 -6.00 -5.25 22.26
C ALA A 235 -4.53 -4.84 22.00
N PRO A 236 -3.57 -5.75 21.72
CA PRO A 236 -2.22 -5.36 21.35
C PRO A 236 -2.15 -4.46 20.11
N VAL A 237 -3.07 -4.62 19.14
CA VAL A 237 -3.06 -3.82 17.90
C VAL A 237 -3.30 -2.33 18.18
N PRO A 238 -4.43 -1.89 18.80
CA PRO A 238 -4.63 -0.48 19.11
C PRO A 238 -3.61 0.07 20.13
N ALA A 239 -3.13 -0.75 21.06
CA ALA A 239 -2.08 -0.35 22.00
C ALA A 239 -0.77 -0.02 21.26
N LEU A 240 -0.35 -0.86 20.31
CA LEU A 240 0.83 -0.62 19.49
C LEU A 240 0.63 0.57 18.54
N VAL A 241 -0.57 0.77 17.99
CA VAL A 241 -0.89 1.99 17.22
C VAL A 241 -0.67 3.24 18.08
N ALA A 242 -1.14 3.26 19.33
CA ALA A 242 -0.94 4.39 20.23
C ALA A 242 0.54 4.63 20.56
N VAL A 243 1.31 3.56 20.82
CA VAL A 243 2.76 3.66 21.06
C VAL A 243 3.50 4.18 19.83
N LEU A 244 3.19 3.65 18.65
CA LEU A 244 3.79 4.09 17.39
C LEU A 244 3.45 5.54 17.06
N ALA A 245 2.19 5.95 17.28
CA ALA A 245 1.75 7.33 17.10
C ALA A 245 2.50 8.29 18.03
N TRP A 246 2.61 7.94 19.32
CA TRP A 246 3.36 8.74 20.29
C TRP A 246 4.83 8.85 19.89
N ARG A 247 5.49 7.72 19.59
CA ARG A 247 6.89 7.70 19.15
C ARG A 247 7.11 8.48 17.86
N PHE A 248 6.17 8.43 16.93
CA PHE A 248 6.20 9.17 15.68
C PHE A 248 6.28 10.68 15.92
N PHE A 249 5.37 11.24 16.73
CA PHE A 249 5.37 12.69 16.99
C PHE A 249 6.59 13.14 17.79
N VAL A 250 7.03 12.35 18.79
CA VAL A 250 8.28 12.62 19.52
C VAL A 250 9.49 12.60 18.59
N ALA A 251 9.53 11.65 17.63
CA ALA A 251 10.60 11.57 16.65
C ALA A 251 10.62 12.79 15.71
N LEU A 252 9.46 13.29 15.28
CA LEU A 252 9.37 14.52 14.49
C LEU A 252 9.84 15.75 15.27
N GLU A 253 9.49 15.86 16.56
CA GLU A 253 9.92 16.98 17.43
C GLU A 253 11.42 16.97 17.67
N ARG A 254 12.02 15.78 17.81
CA ARG A 254 13.47 15.59 17.91
C ARG A 254 14.20 15.64 16.57
N ARG A 255 13.49 15.89 15.46
CA ARG A 255 14.03 15.87 14.09
C ARG A 255 14.83 14.60 13.79
N ALA A 256 14.34 13.46 14.25
CA ALA A 256 14.91 12.18 13.91
C ALA A 256 14.57 11.85 12.45
N GLU A 257 15.56 11.36 11.70
CA GLU A 257 15.40 11.18 10.25
C GLU A 257 14.73 9.84 9.88
N VAL A 258 15.13 8.75 10.53
CA VAL A 258 14.67 7.38 10.19
C VAL A 258 13.44 6.95 11.00
N THR A 259 13.43 7.32 12.29
CA THR A 259 12.39 6.88 13.24
C THR A 259 10.95 7.21 12.80
N PRO A 260 10.64 8.40 12.22
CA PRO A 260 9.30 8.69 11.74
C PRO A 260 8.85 7.71 10.65
N PHE A 261 9.73 7.35 9.72
CA PHE A 261 9.43 6.40 8.65
C PHE A 261 9.14 4.99 9.21
N LEU A 262 9.97 4.50 10.13
CA LEU A 262 9.73 3.21 10.79
C LEU A 262 8.42 3.18 11.59
N CYS A 263 8.07 4.28 12.25
CA CYS A 263 6.79 4.37 12.96
C CYS A 263 5.61 4.38 11.99
N ALA A 264 5.71 5.12 10.88
CA ALA A 264 4.68 5.14 9.83
C ALA A 264 4.48 3.74 9.20
N LEU A 265 5.58 3.03 8.87
CA LEU A 265 5.52 1.64 8.43
C LEU A 265 4.86 0.73 9.47
N GLY A 266 5.17 0.93 10.75
CA GLY A 266 4.52 0.24 11.85
C GLY A 266 3.01 0.50 11.93
N LEU A 267 2.57 1.74 11.72
CA LEU A 267 1.15 2.09 11.69
C LEU A 267 0.44 1.35 10.54
N PHE A 268 1.03 1.34 9.36
CA PHE A 268 0.52 0.58 8.21
C PHE A 268 0.46 -0.93 8.49
N LEU A 269 1.50 -1.49 9.10
CA LEU A 269 1.53 -2.90 9.51
C LEU A 269 0.40 -3.22 10.50
N MET A 270 0.19 -2.37 11.51
CA MET A 270 -0.88 -2.57 12.49
C MET A 270 -2.28 -2.48 11.84
N SER A 271 -2.48 -1.53 10.92
CA SER A 271 -3.73 -1.44 10.14
C SER A 271 -3.92 -2.69 9.26
N TYR A 272 -2.86 -3.17 8.62
CA TYR A 272 -2.90 -4.37 7.78
C TYR A 272 -3.20 -5.64 8.60
N ILE A 273 -2.57 -5.80 9.76
CA ILE A 273 -2.87 -6.89 10.71
C ILE A 273 -4.32 -6.78 11.19
N GLY A 274 -4.81 -5.59 11.49
CA GLY A 274 -6.22 -5.39 11.89
C GLY A 274 -7.21 -5.82 10.81
N LEU A 275 -6.90 -5.56 9.54
CA LEU A 275 -7.67 -6.08 8.40
C LEU A 275 -7.58 -7.60 8.33
N GLY A 276 -6.38 -8.16 8.48
CA GLY A 276 -6.16 -9.61 8.54
C GLY A 276 -7.01 -10.29 9.61
N ILE A 277 -7.00 -9.77 10.84
CA ILE A 277 -7.84 -10.27 11.95
C ILE A 277 -9.33 -10.23 11.55
N SER A 278 -9.78 -9.12 10.98
CA SER A 278 -11.18 -8.91 10.63
C SER A 278 -11.68 -9.85 9.52
N LEU A 279 -10.85 -10.07 8.50
CA LEU A 279 -11.21 -10.85 7.33
C LEU A 279 -10.97 -12.34 7.52
N TRP A 280 -10.02 -12.74 8.37
CA TRP A 280 -9.63 -14.13 8.57
C TRP A 280 -10.81 -15.07 8.87
N PRO A 281 -11.00 -16.21 8.16
CA PRO A 281 -10.15 -16.78 7.10
C PRO A 281 -10.66 -16.51 5.67
N MET A 282 -11.48 -15.48 5.49
CA MET A 282 -12.16 -15.19 4.24
C MET A 282 -11.26 -14.40 3.29
N ILE A 283 -11.00 -14.97 2.11
CA ILE A 283 -10.29 -14.29 1.02
C ILE A 283 -11.24 -13.45 0.17
N VAL A 284 -12.51 -13.87 0.07
CA VAL A 284 -13.63 -13.06 -0.45
C VAL A 284 -14.70 -13.00 0.63
N PRO A 285 -14.69 -11.97 1.49
CA PRO A 285 -15.67 -11.83 2.56
C PRO A 285 -17.08 -11.59 2.02
N PRO A 286 -18.14 -12.14 2.65
CA PRO A 286 -18.14 -13.20 3.67
C PRO A 286 -18.25 -14.62 3.07
N ALA A 287 -18.10 -14.78 1.75
CA ALA A 287 -18.57 -15.96 1.02
C ALA A 287 -17.53 -17.09 0.86
N ILE A 288 -16.26 -16.76 0.62
CA ILE A 288 -15.25 -17.74 0.19
C ILE A 288 -14.03 -17.70 1.12
N SER A 289 -13.70 -18.84 1.73
CA SER A 289 -12.50 -18.99 2.56
C SER A 289 -11.25 -19.22 1.73
N ILE A 290 -10.06 -19.07 2.34
CA ILE A 290 -8.80 -19.43 1.67
C ILE A 290 -8.79 -20.88 1.17
N TRP A 291 -9.36 -21.83 1.93
CA TRP A 291 -9.37 -23.24 1.56
C TRP A 291 -10.37 -23.54 0.43
N ASP A 292 -11.52 -22.87 0.41
CA ASP A 292 -12.51 -23.02 -0.66
C ASP A 292 -12.04 -22.45 -2.00
N ALA A 293 -11.19 -21.41 -1.94
CA ALA A 293 -10.63 -20.77 -3.11
C ALA A 293 -9.39 -21.46 -3.67
N ALA A 294 -8.74 -22.33 -2.89
CA ALA A 294 -7.43 -22.87 -3.19
C ALA A 294 -7.44 -23.90 -4.33
N THR A 295 -6.34 -23.97 -5.07
CA THR A 295 -6.07 -25.03 -6.04
C THR A 295 -5.72 -26.36 -5.38
N HIS A 296 -5.66 -27.44 -6.17
CA HIS A 296 -5.22 -28.75 -5.70
C HIS A 296 -3.81 -28.70 -5.08
N PRO A 297 -3.54 -29.42 -3.97
CA PRO A 297 -2.24 -29.35 -3.25
C PRO A 297 -1.00 -29.61 -4.10
N SER A 298 -1.11 -30.46 -5.14
CA SER A 298 0.00 -30.72 -6.07
C SER A 298 0.43 -29.48 -6.85
N SER A 299 -0.52 -28.67 -7.32
CA SER A 299 -0.24 -27.40 -8.00
C SER A 299 0.40 -26.40 -7.05
N GLN A 300 -0.11 -26.33 -5.82
CA GLN A 300 0.46 -25.46 -4.79
C GLN A 300 1.90 -25.84 -4.44
N ALA A 301 2.19 -27.14 -4.29
CA ALA A 301 3.53 -27.64 -3.98
C ALA A 301 4.52 -27.36 -5.11
N PHE A 302 4.11 -27.57 -6.37
CA PHE A 302 4.93 -27.26 -7.54
C PHE A 302 5.29 -25.77 -7.60
N LEU A 303 4.31 -24.89 -7.45
CA LEU A 303 4.55 -23.45 -7.43
C LEU A 303 5.42 -23.04 -6.23
N LEU A 304 5.22 -23.67 -5.07
CA LEU A 304 5.92 -23.32 -3.83
C LEU A 304 7.42 -23.63 -3.95
N ALA A 305 7.78 -24.72 -4.64
CA ALA A 305 9.16 -25.05 -4.93
C ALA A 305 9.88 -23.90 -5.67
N GLY A 306 9.22 -23.27 -6.64
CA GLY A 306 9.72 -22.07 -7.31
C GLY A 306 9.78 -20.86 -6.38
N ALA A 307 8.71 -20.60 -5.62
CA ALA A 307 8.63 -19.46 -4.71
C ALA A 307 9.70 -19.47 -3.61
N VAL A 308 10.02 -20.65 -3.07
CA VAL A 308 11.08 -20.82 -2.04
C VAL A 308 12.46 -20.42 -2.54
N VAL A 309 12.71 -20.49 -3.85
CA VAL A 309 13.98 -20.04 -4.45
C VAL A 309 13.89 -18.57 -4.88
N LEU A 310 12.84 -18.22 -5.60
CA LEU A 310 12.71 -16.91 -6.25
C LEU A 310 12.42 -15.79 -5.25
N VAL A 311 11.54 -16.00 -4.26
CA VAL A 311 11.16 -14.95 -3.30
C VAL A 311 12.36 -14.51 -2.46
N PRO A 312 13.17 -15.42 -1.85
CA PRO A 312 14.37 -14.99 -1.14
C PRO A 312 15.40 -14.30 -2.04
N MET A 313 15.56 -14.76 -3.29
CA MET A 313 16.47 -14.13 -4.25
C MET A 313 16.03 -12.69 -4.55
N ILE A 314 14.73 -12.46 -4.80
CA ILE A 314 14.16 -11.13 -5.01
C ILE A 314 14.39 -10.27 -3.77
N LEU A 315 14.10 -10.77 -2.57
CA LEU A 315 14.31 -10.03 -1.32
C LEU A 315 15.78 -9.64 -1.10
N VAL A 316 16.73 -10.53 -1.39
CA VAL A 316 18.17 -10.23 -1.31
C VAL A 316 18.56 -9.16 -2.32
N TYR A 317 18.12 -9.28 -3.57
CA TYR A 317 18.35 -8.28 -4.61
C TYR A 317 17.76 -6.92 -4.22
N THR A 318 16.51 -6.89 -3.76
CA THR A 318 15.86 -5.66 -3.28
C THR A 318 16.64 -5.07 -2.12
N ALA A 319 16.99 -5.85 -1.09
CA ALA A 319 17.77 -5.36 0.05
C ALA A 319 19.13 -4.79 -0.38
N TYR A 320 19.79 -5.43 -1.36
CA TYR A 320 21.03 -4.94 -1.95
C TYR A 320 20.85 -3.58 -2.65
N VAL A 321 19.79 -3.41 -3.45
CA VAL A 321 19.49 -2.13 -4.11
C VAL A 321 19.25 -1.02 -3.08
N TYR A 322 18.44 -1.27 -2.03
CA TYR A 322 18.21 -0.29 -0.97
C TYR A 322 19.49 0.03 -0.18
N TRP A 323 20.37 -0.96 0.03
CA TRP A 323 21.66 -0.77 0.66
C TRP A 323 22.61 0.08 -0.20
N LEU A 324 22.66 -0.20 -1.51
CA LEU A 324 23.48 0.52 -2.47
C LEU A 324 23.07 2.00 -2.53
N PHE A 325 21.77 2.27 -2.56
CA PHE A 325 21.22 3.62 -2.62
C PHE A 325 20.84 4.19 -1.25
N ARG A 326 21.44 3.73 -0.15
CA ARG A 326 21.05 4.18 1.22
C ARG A 326 21.34 5.64 1.53
N GLY A 327 22.29 6.25 0.82
CA GLY A 327 22.70 7.64 1.04
C GLY A 327 21.58 8.64 0.79
N LYS A 328 21.77 9.87 1.28
CA LYS A 328 20.88 10.99 0.94
C LYS A 328 21.19 11.49 -0.46
N VAL A 329 20.17 12.00 -1.14
CA VAL A 329 20.32 12.61 -2.44
C VAL A 329 20.63 14.09 -2.24
N ALA A 330 21.77 14.55 -2.76
CA ALA A 330 22.18 15.95 -2.67
C ALA A 330 21.63 16.77 -3.85
N ALA A 331 21.39 18.06 -3.62
CA ALA A 331 21.02 18.98 -4.69
C ALA A 331 22.16 19.07 -5.73
N GLY A 332 21.87 18.76 -6.99
CA GLY A 332 22.85 18.79 -8.09
C GLY A 332 23.61 17.49 -8.33
N ALA A 333 23.31 16.41 -7.61
CA ALA A 333 23.79 15.08 -8.00
C ALA A 333 23.27 14.73 -9.41
N PRO A 334 24.08 14.14 -10.31
CA PRO A 334 23.59 13.66 -11.59
C PRO A 334 22.42 12.72 -11.34
N GLY A 335 21.36 12.88 -12.14
CA GLY A 335 20.20 11.99 -12.07
C GLY A 335 20.61 10.54 -12.33
N TYR A 336 19.70 9.61 -12.10
CA TYR A 336 19.91 8.19 -12.43
C TYR A 336 20.18 7.96 -13.95
N HIS A 337 19.98 8.99 -14.78
CA HIS A 337 20.18 8.98 -16.24
C HIS A 337 21.33 9.88 -16.68
#